data_AF-A0A7C9AKS2-F1
#
_entry.id   AF-A0A7C9AKS2-F1
#
_cell.length_a   1.000
_cell.length_b   1.000
_cell.length_c   1.000
_cell.angle_alpha   90.00
_cell.angle_beta   90.00
_cell.angle_gamma   90.00
#
_symmetry.space_group_name_H-M   'P 1'
#
loop_
_entity.id
_entity.type
_entity.pdbx_description
1 polymer ?
#
loop_
_entity_poly.entity_id
_entity_poly.type
_entity_poly.pdbx_seq_one_letter_code
_entity_poly.pdbx_strand_id
1 'polypeptide(L)'
;KIGLSATAIASSFGKAISDKKELQDYNPEDIARSLLRLISNNIGQIAYLNALLYGLKRIIFGGFFIRGHEYTMDTISVAVQFWSKGGAKAMFLRHEGFLGALGAFKSYEKHGFGGLMADHIPEQSPIVSPRPRPNQKV
;
A
#
# COMPACT_ATOMS: atom_id res chain seq x y z
N LYS A 1 7.68 32.98 -8.91
CA LYS A 1 8.34 31.66 -8.67
C LYS A 1 7.27 30.67 -8.17
N ILE A 2 7.17 29.48 -8.76
CA ILE A 2 6.06 28.51 -8.53
C ILE A 2 6.27 27.63 -7.26
N GLY A 3 7.39 27.79 -6.55
CA GLY A 3 7.61 27.15 -5.24
C GLY A 3 8.04 25.68 -5.29
N LEU A 4 8.53 25.19 -6.44
CA LEU A 4 9.04 23.82 -6.59
C LEU A 4 10.49 23.71 -6.09
N SER A 5 10.80 22.62 -5.37
CA SER A 5 12.18 22.28 -4.98
C SER A 5 13.04 21.98 -6.21
N ALA A 6 14.34 22.27 -6.14
CA ALA A 6 15.30 21.89 -7.20
C ALA A 6 15.39 20.36 -7.41
N THR A 7 15.01 19.57 -6.40
CA THR A 7 14.96 18.11 -6.47
C THR A 7 13.65 17.57 -7.02
N ALA A 8 12.67 18.44 -7.31
CA ALA A 8 11.41 18.04 -7.92
C ALA A 8 11.64 17.59 -9.37
N ILE A 9 11.03 16.46 -9.72
CA ILE A 9 11.13 15.92 -11.08
C ILE A 9 10.23 16.78 -11.99
N ALA A 10 10.84 17.53 -12.90
CA ALA A 10 10.12 18.30 -13.91
C ALA A 10 9.66 17.42 -15.08
N SER A 11 10.51 16.48 -15.51
CA SER A 11 10.21 15.50 -16.56
C SER A 11 10.87 14.17 -16.23
N SER A 12 10.05 13.12 -16.06
CA SER A 12 10.57 11.77 -15.86
C SER A 12 11.16 11.26 -17.17
N PHE A 13 12.34 10.63 -17.11
CA PHE A 13 13.10 10.22 -18.30
C PHE A 13 13.49 11.37 -19.26
N GLY A 14 13.34 12.64 -18.88
CA GLY A 14 13.72 13.77 -19.74
C GLY A 14 15.20 13.76 -20.15
N LYS A 15 16.08 13.26 -19.26
CA LYS A 15 17.51 13.07 -19.55
C LYS A 15 17.76 11.99 -20.61
N ALA A 16 16.96 10.93 -20.62
CA ALA A 16 17.09 9.86 -21.61
C ALA A 16 16.81 10.33 -23.04
N ILE A 17 16.01 11.39 -23.21
CA ILE A 17 15.70 12.00 -24.50
C ILE A 17 16.75 13.07 -24.88
N SER A 18 17.33 13.75 -23.88
CA SER A 18 18.21 14.89 -24.10
C SER A 18 19.67 14.51 -24.30
N ASP A 19 20.11 13.42 -23.67
CA ASP A 19 21.45 12.86 -23.86
C ASP A 19 21.49 12.06 -25.16
N LYS A 20 22.59 12.15 -25.92
CA LYS A 20 22.86 11.29 -27.09
C LYS A 20 23.33 9.90 -26.67
N LYS A 21 22.63 9.30 -25.72
CA LYS A 21 22.92 7.97 -25.16
C LYS A 21 21.82 7.01 -25.59
N GLU A 22 22.22 5.81 -25.95
CA GLU A 22 21.32 4.72 -26.25
C GLU A 22 20.83 4.06 -24.95
N LEU A 23 19.75 3.27 -25.02
CA LEU A 23 19.18 2.60 -23.85
C LEU A 23 20.20 1.71 -23.12
N GLN A 24 21.10 1.08 -23.89
CA GLN A 24 22.19 0.22 -23.42
C GLN A 24 23.28 0.96 -22.63
N ASP A 25 23.35 2.29 -22.74
CA ASP A 25 24.33 3.11 -22.00
C ASP A 25 23.85 3.43 -20.57
N TYR A 26 22.62 3.07 -20.23
CA TYR A 26 22.04 3.28 -18.90
C TYR A 26 22.06 1.98 -18.10
N ASN A 27 22.38 2.10 -16.81
CA ASN A 27 22.25 0.99 -15.90
C ASN A 27 20.77 0.57 -15.78
N PRO A 28 20.45 -0.72 -15.90
CA PRO A 28 19.08 -1.22 -15.74
C PRO A 28 18.44 -0.82 -14.40
N GLU A 29 19.24 -0.71 -13.33
CA GLU A 29 18.82 -0.30 -12.00
C GLU A 29 18.31 1.14 -11.97
N ASP A 30 18.97 2.04 -12.70
CA ASP A 30 18.58 3.45 -12.81
C ASP A 30 17.28 3.59 -13.59
N ILE A 31 17.10 2.81 -14.65
CA ILE A 31 15.85 2.75 -15.43
C ILE A 31 14.71 2.25 -14.54
N ALA A 32 14.90 1.11 -13.87
CA ALA A 32 13.89 0.49 -13.01
C ALA A 32 13.49 1.42 -11.86
N ARG A 33 14.46 2.06 -11.19
CA ARG A 33 14.21 3.00 -10.10
C ARG A 33 13.50 4.26 -10.59
N SER A 34 13.87 4.77 -11.75
CA SER A 34 13.22 5.94 -12.37
C SER A 34 11.77 5.63 -12.73
N LEU A 35 11.51 4.45 -13.30
CA LEU A 35 10.16 4.00 -13.64
C LEU A 35 9.30 3.81 -12.37
N LEU A 36 9.83 3.13 -11.36
CA LEU A 36 9.13 2.91 -10.08
C LEU A 36 8.77 4.26 -9.43
N ARG A 37 9.71 5.22 -9.44
CA ARG A 37 9.49 6.56 -8.90
C ARG A 37 8.46 7.35 -9.71
N LEU A 38 8.50 7.26 -11.04
CA LEU A 38 7.52 7.89 -11.94
C LEU A 38 6.10 7.40 -11.59
N ILE A 39 5.89 6.08 -11.61
CA ILE A 39 4.57 5.48 -11.38
C ILE A 39 4.07 5.81 -9.96
N SER A 40 4.93 5.65 -8.95
CA SER A 40 4.57 5.94 -7.56
C SER A 40 4.19 7.40 -7.33
N ASN A 41 4.93 8.36 -7.92
CA ASN A 41 4.58 9.78 -7.85
C ASN A 41 3.25 10.09 -8.53
N ASN A 42 3.00 9.52 -9.70
CA ASN A 42 1.74 9.72 -10.44
C ASN A 42 0.55 9.19 -9.63
N ILE A 43 0.68 7.99 -9.04
CA ILE A 43 -0.32 7.42 -8.14
C ILE A 43 -0.60 8.38 -6.97
N GLY A 44 0.44 8.87 -6.29
CA GLY A 44 0.28 9.80 -5.17
C GLY A 44 -0.41 11.12 -5.55
N GLN A 45 -0.07 11.69 -6.71
CA GLN A 45 -0.70 12.91 -7.21
C GLN A 45 -2.19 12.70 -7.53
N ILE A 46 -2.53 11.67 -8.31
CA ILE A 46 -3.92 11.38 -8.67
C ILE A 46 -4.75 11.08 -7.42
N ALA A 47 -4.20 10.31 -6.48
CA ALA A 47 -4.88 10.00 -5.23
C ALA A 47 -5.16 11.25 -4.40
N TYR A 48 -4.19 12.17 -4.31
CA TYR A 48 -4.39 13.45 -3.63
C TYR A 48 -5.42 14.33 -4.34
N LEU A 49 -5.38 14.45 -5.67
CA LEU A 49 -6.36 15.25 -6.42
C LEU A 49 -7.79 14.74 -6.20
N ASN A 50 -7.97 13.42 -6.15
CA ASN A 50 -9.26 12.82 -5.79
C ASN A 50 -9.63 13.11 -4.32
N ALA A 51 -8.68 12.97 -3.39
CA ALA A 51 -8.92 13.29 -1.99
C ALA A 51 -9.32 14.76 -1.81
N LEU A 52 -8.68 15.68 -2.54
CA LEU A 52 -8.99 17.10 -2.55
C LEU A 52 -10.42 17.36 -3.04
N LEU A 53 -10.84 16.70 -4.13
CA LEU A 53 -12.19 16.82 -4.69
C LEU A 53 -13.29 16.47 -3.66
N TYR A 54 -13.05 15.45 -2.84
CA TYR A 54 -14.02 14.95 -1.85
C TYR A 54 -13.73 15.42 -0.41
N GLY A 55 -12.77 16.34 -0.20
CA GLY A 55 -12.42 16.84 1.13
C GLY A 55 -11.83 15.79 2.08
N LEU A 56 -11.19 14.75 1.55
CA LEU A 56 -10.62 13.64 2.32
C LEU A 56 -9.20 13.96 2.80
N LYS A 57 -8.93 13.66 4.07
CA LYS A 57 -7.61 13.86 4.72
C LYS A 57 -6.78 12.58 4.82
N ARG A 58 -7.37 11.42 4.56
CA ARG A 58 -6.73 10.11 4.69
C ARG A 58 -6.92 9.34 3.40
N ILE A 59 -5.83 8.85 2.83
CA ILE A 59 -5.81 8.08 1.60
C ILE A 59 -5.21 6.73 1.94
N ILE A 60 -6.01 5.66 1.84
CA ILE A 60 -5.56 4.30 2.10
C ILE A 60 -5.22 3.66 0.76
N PHE A 61 -3.96 3.24 0.60
CA PHE A 61 -3.52 2.50 -0.57
C PHE A 61 -3.63 0.99 -0.30
N GLY A 62 -4.23 0.29 -1.25
CA GLY A 62 -4.37 -1.17 -1.26
C GLY A 62 -3.96 -1.76 -2.61
N GLY A 63 -4.05 -3.08 -2.75
CA GLY A 63 -3.64 -3.81 -3.95
C GLY A 63 -2.21 -4.36 -3.86
N PHE A 64 -1.72 -4.92 -4.97
CA PHE A 64 -0.48 -5.72 -5.00
C PHE A 64 0.72 -5.00 -5.63
N PHE A 65 0.64 -3.68 -5.84
CA PHE A 65 1.76 -2.87 -6.34
C PHE A 65 2.79 -2.55 -5.24
N ILE A 66 2.31 -2.25 -4.03
CA ILE A 66 3.16 -1.78 -2.92
C ILE A 66 3.94 -2.94 -2.31
N ARG A 67 3.27 -4.04 -1.96
CA ARG A 67 3.83 -5.28 -1.36
C ARG A 67 4.72 -5.04 -0.14
N GLY A 68 4.42 -4.00 0.64
CA GLY A 68 5.28 -3.57 1.75
C GLY A 68 6.66 -3.04 1.35
N HIS A 69 6.89 -2.70 0.09
CA HIS A 69 8.17 -2.18 -0.38
C HIS A 69 8.36 -0.73 0.08
N GLU A 70 9.31 -0.53 1.00
CA GLU A 70 9.53 0.75 1.69
C GLU A 70 9.72 1.93 0.73
N TYR A 71 10.52 1.75 -0.32
CA TYR A 71 10.76 2.82 -1.30
C TYR A 71 9.47 3.26 -2.03
N THR A 72 8.57 2.33 -2.31
CA THR A 72 7.29 2.62 -2.97
C THR A 72 6.37 3.38 -2.01
N MET A 73 6.27 2.89 -0.77
CA MET A 73 5.48 3.52 0.29
C MET A 73 5.96 4.93 0.60
N ASP A 74 7.29 5.11 0.72
CA ASP A 74 7.92 6.41 0.95
C ASP A 74 7.65 7.37 -0.22
N THR A 75 7.87 6.93 -1.47
CA THR A 75 7.63 7.76 -2.65
C THR A 75 6.18 8.24 -2.73
N ILE A 76 5.21 7.35 -2.50
CA ILE A 76 3.78 7.71 -2.46
C ILE A 76 3.50 8.70 -1.31
N SER A 77 4.07 8.47 -0.14
CA SER A 77 3.89 9.33 1.04
C SER A 77 4.43 10.73 0.80
N VAL A 78 5.64 10.84 0.25
CA VAL A 78 6.25 12.11 -0.14
C VAL A 78 5.40 12.83 -1.18
N ALA A 79 4.89 12.12 -2.20
CA ALA A 79 4.03 12.72 -3.21
C ALA A 79 2.73 13.30 -2.61
N VAL A 80 2.04 12.53 -1.75
CA VAL A 80 0.82 13.01 -1.07
C VAL A 80 1.13 14.19 -0.16
N GLN A 81 2.21 14.13 0.62
CA GLN A 81 2.63 15.21 1.52
C GLN A 81 2.95 16.50 0.74
N PHE A 82 3.67 16.36 -0.38
CA PHE A 82 4.08 17.47 -1.24
C PHE A 82 2.88 18.21 -1.80
N TRP A 83 1.94 17.50 -2.45
CA TRP A 83 0.79 18.13 -3.08
C TRP A 83 -0.23 18.64 -2.08
N SER A 84 -0.39 17.95 -0.94
CA SER A 84 -1.33 18.34 0.11
C SER A 84 -0.83 19.41 1.06
N LYS A 85 0.48 19.74 1.02
CA LYS A 85 1.15 20.58 2.03
C LYS A 85 0.89 20.08 3.46
N GLY A 86 0.81 18.76 3.64
CA GLY A 86 0.49 18.10 4.91
C GLY A 86 -1.00 17.99 5.24
N GLY A 87 -1.90 18.47 4.37
CA GLY A 87 -3.35 18.38 4.57
C GLY A 87 -3.94 16.97 4.39
N ALA A 88 -3.18 16.05 3.78
CA ALA A 88 -3.58 14.66 3.58
C ALA A 88 -2.45 13.69 3.96
N LYS A 89 -2.83 12.50 4.42
CA LYS A 89 -1.89 11.44 4.82
C LYS A 89 -2.10 10.16 4.01
N ALA A 90 -1.01 9.65 3.44
CA ALA A 90 -0.96 8.31 2.87
C ALA A 90 -0.93 7.26 3.99
N MET A 91 -1.72 6.21 3.84
CA MET A 91 -1.82 5.08 4.76
C MET A 91 -1.73 3.78 3.98
N PHE A 92 -1.14 2.76 4.60
CA PHE A 92 -0.87 1.46 3.98
C PHE A 92 -1.41 0.34 4.86
N LEU A 93 -1.77 -0.77 4.23
CA LEU A 93 -2.34 -1.93 4.91
C LEU A 93 -1.34 -3.07 4.91
N ARG A 94 -1.20 -3.76 6.05
CA ARG A 94 -0.32 -4.95 6.14
C ARG A 94 -0.74 -6.05 5.18
N HIS A 95 -2.04 -6.14 4.84
CA HIS A 95 -2.62 -7.21 4.01
C HIS A 95 -3.31 -6.60 2.78
N GLU A 96 -2.68 -5.59 2.19
CA GLU A 96 -3.16 -4.79 1.06
C GLU A 96 -3.59 -5.60 -0.17
N GLY A 97 -2.97 -6.76 -0.44
CA GLY A 97 -3.29 -7.61 -1.58
C GLY A 97 -4.55 -8.47 -1.44
N PHE A 98 -5.11 -8.60 -0.24
CA PHE A 98 -6.13 -9.62 0.06
C PHE A 98 -7.53 -9.06 0.26
N LEU A 99 -7.73 -7.75 0.14
CA LEU A 99 -9.02 -7.11 0.41
C LEU A 99 -10.16 -7.65 -0.47
N GLY A 100 -9.87 -7.95 -1.74
CA GLY A 100 -10.85 -8.53 -2.66
C GLY A 100 -11.30 -9.93 -2.23
N ALA A 101 -10.34 -10.81 -1.90
CA ALA A 101 -10.62 -12.16 -1.41
C ALA A 101 -11.38 -12.13 -0.06
N LEU A 102 -10.98 -11.25 0.86
CA LEU A 102 -11.67 -11.05 2.14
C LEU A 102 -13.11 -10.56 1.95
N GLY A 103 -13.33 -9.64 1.00
CA GLY A 103 -14.67 -9.18 0.62
C GLY A 103 -15.54 -10.31 0.07
N ALA A 104 -14.99 -11.15 -0.81
CA ALA A 104 -15.70 -12.30 -1.37
C ALA A 104 -16.05 -13.33 -0.28
N PHE A 105 -15.10 -13.65 0.61
CA PHE A 105 -15.33 -14.56 1.74
C PHE A 105 -16.46 -14.06 2.66
N LYS A 106 -16.41 -12.77 3.07
CA LYS A 106 -17.45 -12.18 3.90
C LYS A 106 -18.82 -12.13 3.22
N SER A 107 -18.85 -11.91 1.90
CA SER A 107 -20.09 -11.92 1.13
C SER A 107 -20.71 -13.32 1.05
N TYR A 108 -19.88 -14.37 0.98
CA TYR A 108 -20.33 -15.75 1.01
C TYR A 108 -21.03 -16.07 2.34
N GLU A 109 -20.48 -15.70 3.49
CA GLU A 109 -21.14 -15.91 4.79
C GLU A 109 -22.51 -15.19 4.89
N LYS A 110 -22.66 -14.05 4.23
CA LYS A 110 -23.90 -13.27 4.27
C LYS A 110 -25.02 -13.84 3.38
N HIS A 111 -24.67 -14.52 2.27
CA HIS A 111 -25.64 -15.00 1.28
C HIS A 111 -25.68 -16.53 1.14
N GLY A 112 -24.73 -17.24 1.74
CA GLY A 112 -24.65 -18.68 1.82
C GLY A 112 -24.76 -19.13 3.27
N PHE A 113 -25.82 -19.88 3.57
CA PHE A 113 -25.90 -20.80 4.71
C PHE A 113 -26.14 -20.23 6.12
N GLY A 114 -27.09 -19.31 6.27
CA GLY A 114 -27.84 -19.20 7.54
C GLY A 114 -28.71 -20.44 7.84
N GLY A 115 -28.87 -21.37 6.88
CA GLY A 115 -29.80 -22.50 6.97
C GLY A 115 -29.20 -23.91 6.93
N LEU A 116 -27.92 -24.13 6.61
CA LEU A 116 -27.36 -25.50 6.61
C LEU A 116 -26.01 -25.68 7.33
N MET A 117 -25.59 -24.71 8.14
CA MET A 117 -24.45 -24.86 9.08
C MET A 117 -24.89 -25.16 10.52
N ALA A 118 -26.20 -25.41 10.76
CA ALA A 118 -26.68 -25.83 12.07
C ALA A 118 -26.33 -27.29 12.41
N ASP A 119 -25.91 -28.11 11.44
CA ASP A 119 -25.85 -29.56 11.66
C ASP A 119 -24.46 -30.18 11.77
N HIS A 120 -23.33 -29.61 11.32
CA HIS A 120 -22.08 -30.39 11.25
C HIS A 120 -20.78 -29.63 11.55
N ILE A 121 -20.68 -28.97 12.72
CA ILE A 121 -19.38 -28.78 13.38
C ILE A 121 -19.54 -29.14 14.87
N PRO A 122 -19.04 -30.31 15.33
CA PRO A 122 -18.87 -30.50 16.75
C PRO A 122 -17.81 -29.51 17.22
N GLU A 123 -18.20 -28.65 18.15
CA GLU A 123 -17.34 -27.74 18.88
C GLU A 123 -16.28 -28.56 19.65
N GLN A 124 -15.17 -28.90 18.99
CA GLN A 124 -13.98 -29.35 19.71
C GLN A 124 -13.27 -28.11 20.25
N SER A 125 -13.73 -27.69 21.43
CA SER A 125 -12.93 -26.86 22.31
C SER A 125 -11.55 -27.52 22.50
N PRO A 126 -10.42 -26.83 22.26
CA PRO A 126 -9.14 -27.38 22.68
C PRO A 126 -9.17 -27.46 24.20
N ILE A 127 -9.10 -28.68 24.73
CA ILE A 127 -8.93 -28.93 26.17
C ILE A 127 -7.59 -28.29 26.55
N VAL A 128 -7.64 -27.09 27.12
CA VAL A 128 -6.50 -26.48 27.78
C VAL A 128 -6.29 -27.25 29.08
N SER A 129 -5.33 -28.16 29.08
CA SER A 129 -4.84 -28.76 30.32
C SER A 129 -4.20 -27.67 31.18
N PRO A 130 -4.46 -27.61 32.49
CA PRO A 130 -3.83 -26.61 33.35
C PRO A 130 -2.32 -26.84 33.39
N ARG A 131 -1.51 -25.82 33.05
CA ARG A 131 -0.06 -25.87 33.30
C ARG A 131 0.17 -25.98 34.82
N PRO A 132 1.01 -26.91 35.29
CA PRO A 132 1.40 -26.94 36.69
C PRO A 132 2.21 -25.68 37.02
N ARG A 133 1.86 -25.01 38.12
CA ARG A 133 2.59 -23.84 38.62
C ARG A 133 4.01 -24.25 39.02
N PRO A 134 5.05 -23.44 38.71
CA PRO A 134 6.38 -23.71 39.21
C PRO A 134 6.39 -23.61 40.74
N ASN A 135 6.95 -24.62 41.39
CA ASN A 135 7.18 -24.65 42.83
C ASN A 135 8.03 -23.44 43.25
N GLN A 136 7.45 -22.55 44.02
CA GLN A 136 8.20 -21.57 44.80
C GLN A 136 8.68 -22.29 46.05
N LYS A 137 9.94 -22.74 46.04
CA LYS A 137 10.64 -23.15 47.26
C LYS A 137 11.30 -21.91 47.86
N VAL A 138 10.98 -21.72 49.14
CA VAL A 138 11.60 -20.80 50.10
C VAL A 138 13.07 -21.13 50.27
#